data_AF-A0A1A8SLX4-F1
#
_entry.id   AF-A0A1A8SLX4-F1
#
_cell.length_a   1.000
_cell.length_b   1.000
_cell.length_c   1.000
_cell.angle_alpha   90.00
_cell.angle_beta   90.00
_cell.angle_gamma   90.00
#
_symmetry.space_group_name_H-M   'P 1'
#
loop_
_entity.id
_entity.type
_entity.pdbx_description
1 polymer ?
#
loop_
_entity_poly.entity_id
_entity_poly.type
_entity_poly.pdbx_seq_one_letter_code
_entity_poly.pdbx_strand_id
1 'polypeptide(L)'
;MSVEYHASTMTNMDTDNGKIAYQQFFSDETKLLSSVYSLRNKPLRVAAVCLGVLCVLLLAGVIGQAVHYDNVEKDRQKNLSALSTDKENLQTNLKTTLKEKKDLEALRNQLQQRYDSLSREKNLLLTNYNSLTEEKNRLQVSERQLQASQTATNSELEQVKAANAQLQKDKDTLAAARNNLQTQYDSVVKGKSELQSNYESVINERNNMQNKFNNATRAREQLQLSYNSLIQKVEHLQERYNFSISEKDKISSSNKNLTMEIITLQETYNVIKKAENDLQASYQLALNQKHETENLLKNVTAERDQLKTKADNLSAERDQLLQTINQLNATIQEKKCSVGWRKFQYSCYFTSLTKKSWSQARSDCQTRGGDLAIITSPDEMEFINGLYSSEIEAWIGLTDRGVEGQWKWVDGTPLNQTFWANGQPNSHQGTDQDCVEFWHRAIGRGDWNDERCSIEQYWICEK
;
A
#
# COMPACT_ATOMS: atom_id res chain seq x y z
N MET A 1 7.74 7.88 -161.43
CA MET A 1 7.83 8.33 -162.83
C MET A 1 9.29 8.69 -163.08
N SER A 2 10.11 7.78 -163.58
CA SER A 2 10.13 7.23 -164.94
C SER A 2 10.96 8.09 -165.90
N VAL A 3 11.79 7.36 -166.63
CA VAL A 3 12.25 7.62 -168.01
C VAL A 3 13.56 8.40 -168.15
N GLU A 4 14.62 7.63 -168.44
CA GLU A 4 15.25 7.54 -169.78
C GLU A 4 15.53 8.87 -170.52
N TYR A 5 16.70 8.97 -171.16
CA TYR A 5 16.78 8.65 -172.59
C TYR A 5 18.24 8.55 -173.06
N HIS A 6 18.51 7.44 -173.74
CA HIS A 6 19.51 7.30 -174.80
C HIS A 6 19.17 8.18 -176.01
N ALA A 7 20.13 8.37 -176.93
CA ALA A 7 20.04 7.89 -178.33
C ALA A 7 20.87 8.73 -179.32
N SER A 8 21.83 8.05 -179.96
CA SER A 8 21.91 7.87 -181.44
C SER A 8 22.33 9.10 -182.30
N THR A 9 22.94 9.00 -183.49
CA THR A 9 23.28 7.89 -184.41
C THR A 9 24.24 8.40 -185.49
N MET A 10 24.91 7.44 -186.14
CA MET A 10 25.65 7.48 -187.41
C MET A 10 24.97 8.21 -188.59
N THR A 11 25.78 8.61 -189.57
CA THR A 11 25.60 8.40 -191.04
C THR A 11 26.97 8.62 -191.71
N ASN A 12 27.62 7.61 -192.29
CA ASN A 12 27.49 7.05 -193.65
C ASN A 12 27.63 8.06 -194.81
N MET A 13 28.74 7.94 -195.55
CA MET A 13 28.94 8.05 -197.02
C MET A 13 30.46 8.10 -197.22
N ASP A 14 31.16 7.09 -197.73
CA ASP A 14 31.00 6.29 -198.95
C ASP A 14 31.13 7.08 -200.26
N THR A 15 31.77 6.41 -201.22
CA THR A 15 32.05 6.75 -202.62
C THR A 15 33.29 7.60 -202.88
N ASP A 16 34.43 7.07 -203.35
CA ASP A 16 34.69 6.19 -204.50
C ASP A 16 34.48 6.92 -205.84
N ASN A 17 35.58 7.21 -206.55
CA ASN A 17 35.89 6.69 -207.90
C ASN A 17 36.75 7.61 -208.77
N GLY A 18 37.59 6.95 -209.57
CA GLY A 18 38.07 7.46 -210.87
C GLY A 18 39.58 7.72 -210.93
N LYS A 19 40.49 6.72 -210.97
CA LYS A 19 40.61 5.62 -211.96
C LYS A 19 40.92 6.24 -213.35
N ILE A 20 42.01 5.91 -214.04
CA ILE A 20 42.23 4.70 -214.88
C ILE A 20 43.63 4.93 -215.52
N ALA A 21 44.65 4.12 -215.23
CA ALA A 21 44.99 2.80 -215.80
C ALA A 21 46.08 2.89 -216.88
N TYR A 22 47.01 1.93 -216.89
CA TYR A 22 46.98 0.91 -217.92
C TYR A 22 47.48 -0.43 -217.33
N GLN A 23 46.58 -1.40 -217.41
CA GLN A 23 46.67 -2.78 -216.97
C GLN A 23 47.37 -3.68 -218.00
N GLN A 24 48.00 -4.73 -217.45
CA GLN A 24 47.95 -6.15 -217.82
C GLN A 24 48.03 -6.61 -219.29
N PHE A 25 48.76 -7.73 -219.45
CA PHE A 25 48.53 -8.91 -220.32
C PHE A 25 49.93 -9.40 -220.78
N PHE A 26 50.35 -10.66 -220.80
CA PHE A 26 49.75 -11.98 -220.56
C PHE A 26 50.91 -12.98 -220.32
N SER A 27 50.52 -14.20 -219.95
CA SER A 27 51.22 -15.49 -220.01
C SER A 27 52.35 -15.69 -221.02
N ASP A 28 53.36 -16.45 -220.57
CA ASP A 28 54.11 -17.55 -221.21
C ASP A 28 54.61 -17.51 -222.67
N GLU A 29 55.74 -18.20 -222.87
CA GLU A 29 56.37 -18.67 -224.12
C GLU A 29 57.36 -17.78 -224.94
N THR A 30 58.64 -18.17 -224.82
CA THR A 30 59.64 -18.42 -225.88
C THR A 30 60.11 -17.35 -226.90
N LYS A 31 61.41 -17.01 -226.76
CA LYS A 31 62.51 -16.93 -227.76
C LYS A 31 62.33 -16.32 -229.18
N LEU A 32 63.16 -15.29 -229.39
CA LEU A 32 64.21 -15.09 -230.44
C LEU A 32 63.88 -14.64 -231.89
N LEU A 33 64.77 -13.73 -232.34
CA LEU A 33 65.39 -13.52 -233.68
C LEU A 33 64.61 -12.72 -234.74
N SER A 34 65.00 -11.47 -235.01
CA SER A 34 66.00 -10.99 -236.02
C SER A 34 65.43 -11.00 -237.45
N SER A 35 65.67 -10.03 -238.35
CA SER A 35 66.94 -9.52 -238.88
C SER A 35 66.56 -8.44 -239.93
N VAL A 36 67.04 -7.18 -239.87
CA VAL A 36 68.26 -6.59 -240.49
C VAL A 36 68.31 -6.71 -242.03
N TYR A 37 68.56 -5.58 -242.73
CA TYR A 37 69.58 -5.31 -243.79
C TYR A 37 69.11 -4.17 -244.74
N SER A 38 69.91 -3.24 -245.31
CA SER A 38 71.36 -3.25 -245.63
C SER A 38 71.95 -1.87 -246.05
N LEU A 39 73.21 -1.63 -245.63
CA LEU A 39 74.38 -0.94 -246.25
C LEU A 39 74.31 0.28 -247.21
N ARG A 40 75.07 1.33 -246.83
CA ARG A 40 76.26 1.93 -247.53
C ARG A 40 76.31 1.89 -249.08
N ASN A 41 76.13 3.03 -249.78
CA ASN A 41 77.20 3.87 -250.41
C ASN A 41 76.64 5.06 -251.27
N LYS A 42 77.46 6.13 -251.35
CA LYS A 42 77.40 7.40 -252.14
C LYS A 42 76.79 8.65 -251.46
N PRO A 43 77.36 9.87 -251.69
CA PRO A 43 77.43 10.94 -250.68
C PRO A 43 76.44 12.12 -250.89
N LEU A 44 76.30 12.96 -249.85
CA LEU A 44 75.53 14.21 -249.69
C LEU A 44 74.03 14.11 -249.32
N ARG A 45 73.71 14.26 -248.01
CA ARG A 45 72.55 14.97 -247.39
C ARG A 45 72.23 14.43 -245.97
N VAL A 46 72.89 14.91 -244.90
CA VAL A 46 72.55 14.55 -243.48
C VAL A 46 72.64 15.73 -242.48
N ALA A 47 73.29 16.86 -242.80
CA ALA A 47 73.53 17.91 -241.80
C ALA A 47 72.30 18.74 -241.34
N ALA A 48 71.15 18.69 -242.03
CA ALA A 48 70.02 19.60 -241.77
C ALA A 48 68.97 19.10 -240.75
N VAL A 49 68.92 17.79 -240.45
CA VAL A 49 67.80 17.21 -239.69
C VAL A 49 68.02 17.23 -238.16
N CYS A 50 69.27 17.25 -237.69
CA CYS A 50 69.57 17.14 -236.25
C CYS A 50 69.30 18.42 -235.43
N LEU A 51 69.23 19.61 -236.03
CA LEU A 51 69.09 20.87 -235.30
C LEU A 51 67.64 21.20 -234.89
N GLY A 52 66.64 20.71 -235.63
CA GLY A 52 65.23 21.00 -235.34
C GLY A 52 64.69 20.33 -234.07
N VAL A 53 65.18 19.13 -233.74
CA VAL A 53 64.69 18.34 -232.60
C VAL A 53 65.09 18.96 -231.25
N LEU A 54 66.23 19.66 -231.20
CA LEU A 54 66.76 20.20 -229.95
C LEU A 54 65.96 21.41 -229.42
N CYS A 55 65.37 22.20 -230.31
CA CYS A 55 64.58 23.38 -229.91
C CYS A 55 63.25 23.02 -229.24
N VAL A 56 62.60 21.93 -229.67
CA VAL A 56 61.29 21.52 -229.11
C VAL A 56 61.43 21.02 -227.67
N LEU A 57 62.52 20.30 -227.36
CA LEU A 57 62.77 19.77 -226.02
C LEU A 57 63.03 20.88 -224.99
N LEU A 58 63.73 21.94 -225.38
CA LEU A 58 63.99 23.08 -224.48
C LEU A 58 62.71 23.85 -224.13
N LEU A 59 61.80 24.01 -225.10
CA LEU A 59 60.55 24.74 -224.89
C LEU A 59 59.58 23.99 -223.97
N ALA A 60 59.53 22.66 -224.08
CA ALA A 60 58.76 21.82 -223.16
C ALA A 60 59.29 21.88 -221.71
N GLY A 61 60.61 21.97 -221.53
CA GLY A 61 61.25 22.09 -220.22
C GLY A 61 60.88 23.37 -219.48
N VAL A 62 60.87 24.51 -220.18
CA VAL A 62 60.53 25.82 -219.58
C VAL A 62 59.06 25.88 -219.15
N ILE A 63 58.15 25.37 -219.98
CA ILE A 63 56.71 25.32 -219.64
C ILE A 63 56.47 24.40 -218.44
N GLY A 64 57.15 23.24 -218.40
CA GLY A 64 57.07 22.31 -217.27
C GLY A 64 57.54 22.92 -215.95
N GLN A 65 58.64 23.70 -215.98
CA GLN A 65 59.15 24.41 -214.79
C GLN A 65 58.19 25.50 -214.30
N ALA A 66 57.58 26.27 -215.21
CA ALA A 66 56.64 27.33 -214.83
C ALA A 66 55.37 26.76 -214.16
N VAL A 67 54.81 25.67 -214.69
CA VAL A 67 53.64 25.00 -214.09
C VAL A 67 53.98 24.35 -212.75
N HIS A 68 55.15 23.72 -212.63
CA HIS A 68 55.59 23.16 -211.37
C HIS A 68 55.77 24.25 -210.30
N TYR A 69 56.36 25.39 -210.65
CA TYR A 69 56.55 26.51 -209.73
C TYR A 69 55.22 27.11 -209.25
N ASP A 70 54.24 27.30 -210.15
CA ASP A 70 52.92 27.82 -209.79
C ASP A 70 52.15 26.85 -208.86
N ASN A 71 52.23 25.53 -209.12
CA ASN A 71 51.65 24.52 -208.23
C ASN A 71 52.33 24.49 -206.86
N VAL A 72 53.67 24.56 -206.80
CA VAL A 72 54.42 24.61 -205.54
C VAL A 72 54.09 25.87 -204.75
N GLU A 73 53.91 27.02 -205.41
CA GLU A 73 53.58 28.27 -204.74
C GLU A 73 52.14 28.25 -204.21
N LYS A 74 51.18 27.68 -204.95
CA LYS A 74 49.81 27.44 -204.46
C LYS A 74 49.80 26.51 -203.24
N ASP A 75 50.56 25.42 -203.28
CA ASP A 75 50.70 24.50 -202.15
C ASP A 75 51.34 25.18 -200.93
N ARG A 76 52.36 26.02 -201.15
CA ARG A 76 52.99 26.83 -200.10
C ARG A 76 51.99 27.80 -199.47
N GLN A 77 51.19 28.48 -200.28
CA GLN A 77 50.18 29.43 -199.81
C GLN A 77 49.07 28.73 -199.01
N LYS A 78 48.62 27.57 -199.49
CA LYS A 78 47.66 26.71 -198.79
C LYS A 78 48.21 26.25 -197.45
N ASN A 79 49.46 25.76 -197.42
CA ASN A 79 50.13 25.35 -196.18
C ASN A 79 50.31 26.52 -195.20
N LEU A 80 50.68 27.71 -195.67
CA LEU A 80 50.79 28.89 -194.82
C LEU A 80 49.44 29.30 -194.22
N SER A 81 48.37 29.24 -195.01
CA SER A 81 47.01 29.55 -194.56
C SER A 81 46.52 28.52 -193.52
N ALA A 82 46.81 27.23 -193.73
CA ALA A 82 46.51 26.17 -192.78
C ALA A 82 47.28 26.37 -191.46
N LEU A 83 48.59 26.66 -191.54
CA LEU A 83 49.42 26.90 -190.37
C LEU A 83 49.00 28.17 -189.59
N SER A 84 48.54 29.21 -190.29
CA SER A 84 47.96 30.40 -189.66
C SER A 84 46.67 30.07 -188.93
N THR A 85 45.80 29.26 -189.54
CA THR A 85 44.55 28.78 -188.93
C THR A 85 44.84 27.94 -187.68
N ASP A 86 45.80 27.03 -187.75
CA ASP A 86 46.21 26.20 -186.61
C ASP A 86 46.81 27.05 -185.47
N LYS A 87 47.60 28.08 -185.79
CA LYS A 87 48.11 29.02 -184.79
C LYS A 87 46.97 29.76 -184.09
N GLU A 88 45.97 30.24 -184.81
CA GLU A 88 44.80 30.92 -184.23
C GLU A 88 43.97 29.96 -183.37
N ASN A 89 43.78 28.72 -183.82
CA ASN A 89 43.12 27.66 -183.07
C ASN A 89 43.88 27.34 -181.77
N LEU A 90 45.20 27.18 -181.83
CA LEU A 90 46.05 26.93 -180.66
C LEU A 90 46.05 28.10 -179.68
N GLN A 91 46.08 29.34 -180.18
CA GLN A 91 45.98 30.53 -179.32
C GLN A 91 44.61 30.61 -178.62
N THR A 92 43.54 30.24 -179.32
CA THR A 92 42.19 30.17 -178.75
C THR A 92 42.11 29.08 -177.70
N ASN A 93 42.60 27.88 -177.99
CA ASN A 93 42.65 26.76 -177.05
C ASN A 93 43.49 27.11 -175.81
N LEU A 94 44.65 27.75 -175.97
CA LEU A 94 45.48 28.18 -174.85
C LEU A 94 44.75 29.18 -173.95
N LYS A 95 44.02 30.15 -174.53
CA LYS A 95 43.18 31.08 -173.77
C LYS A 95 42.08 30.35 -173.00
N THR A 96 41.41 29.37 -173.62
CA THR A 96 40.40 28.54 -172.98
C THR A 96 40.97 27.74 -171.82
N THR A 97 42.07 27.02 -172.03
CA THR A 97 42.72 26.21 -170.98
C THR A 97 43.26 27.07 -169.83
N LEU A 98 43.77 28.28 -170.11
CA LEU A 98 44.18 29.21 -169.05
C LEU A 98 42.99 29.71 -168.22
N LYS A 99 41.84 29.94 -168.85
CA LYS A 99 40.61 30.28 -168.16
C LYS A 99 40.13 29.12 -167.28
N GLU A 100 40.08 27.90 -167.83
CA GLU A 100 39.72 26.69 -167.09
C GLU A 100 40.64 26.45 -165.89
N LYS A 101 41.95 26.63 -166.06
CA LYS A 101 42.93 26.54 -164.96
C LYS A 101 42.59 27.55 -163.85
N LYS A 102 42.30 28.80 -164.21
CA LYS A 102 41.95 29.86 -163.23
C LYS A 102 40.64 29.54 -162.51
N ASP A 103 39.65 29.02 -163.23
CA ASP A 103 38.36 28.60 -162.66
C ASP A 103 38.53 27.41 -161.71
N LEU A 104 39.38 26.44 -162.05
CA LEU A 104 39.75 25.32 -161.18
C LEU A 104 40.53 25.75 -159.93
N GLU A 105 41.45 26.72 -160.06
CA GLU A 105 42.16 27.30 -158.92
C GLU A 105 41.19 28.02 -157.96
N ALA A 106 40.23 28.77 -158.51
CA ALA A 106 39.17 29.39 -157.72
C ALA A 106 38.30 28.34 -157.01
N LEU A 107 37.89 27.28 -157.70
CA LEU A 107 37.12 26.18 -157.13
C LEU A 107 37.88 25.45 -156.02
N ARG A 108 39.18 25.17 -156.23
CA ARG A 108 40.06 24.58 -155.22
C ARG A 108 40.13 25.45 -153.97
N ASN A 109 40.29 26.76 -154.13
CA ASN A 109 40.34 27.68 -153.00
C ASN A 109 39.01 27.74 -152.23
N GLN A 110 37.87 27.71 -152.94
CA GLN A 110 36.55 27.62 -152.31
C GLN A 110 36.37 26.29 -151.55
N LEU A 111 36.80 25.17 -152.12
CA LEU A 111 36.77 23.86 -151.46
C LEU A 111 37.66 23.84 -150.22
N GLN A 112 38.85 24.45 -150.26
CA GLN A 112 39.73 24.55 -149.10
C GLN A 112 39.08 25.38 -147.99
N GLN A 113 38.49 26.54 -148.32
CA GLN A 113 37.78 27.36 -147.33
C GLN A 113 36.60 26.61 -146.70
N ARG A 114 35.83 25.86 -147.50
CA ARG A 114 34.77 24.99 -146.98
C ARG A 114 35.33 23.90 -146.07
N TYR A 115 36.41 23.24 -146.47
CA TYR A 115 37.07 22.22 -145.66
C TYR A 115 37.52 22.79 -144.31
N ASP A 116 38.18 23.94 -144.32
CA ASP A 116 38.65 24.61 -143.10
C ASP A 116 37.48 25.00 -142.19
N SER A 117 36.37 25.48 -142.77
CA SER A 117 35.14 25.80 -142.03
C SER A 117 34.53 24.55 -141.38
N LEU A 118 34.36 23.47 -142.14
CA LEU A 118 33.83 22.20 -141.62
C LEU A 118 34.75 21.59 -140.55
N SER A 119 36.06 21.74 -140.70
CA SER A 119 37.04 21.27 -139.71
C SER A 119 36.90 22.02 -138.37
N ARG A 120 36.70 23.35 -138.42
CA ARG A 120 36.41 24.15 -137.22
C ARG A 120 35.09 23.73 -136.57
N GLU A 121 34.04 23.53 -137.36
CA GLU A 121 32.73 23.11 -136.87
C GLU A 121 32.80 21.72 -136.22
N LYS A 122 33.52 20.77 -136.84
CA LYS A 122 33.80 19.46 -136.26
C LYS A 122 34.51 19.56 -134.91
N ASN A 123 35.53 20.42 -134.79
CA ASN A 123 36.27 20.61 -133.54
C ASN A 123 35.40 21.26 -132.44
N LEU A 124 34.53 22.21 -132.82
CA LEU A 124 33.56 22.80 -131.90
C LEU A 124 32.56 21.76 -131.40
N LEU A 125 32.00 20.94 -132.31
CA LEU A 125 31.09 19.84 -131.96
C LEU A 125 31.77 18.82 -131.05
N LEU A 126 33.04 18.48 -131.31
CA LEU A 126 33.80 17.58 -130.45
C LEU A 126 33.98 18.15 -129.03
N THR A 127 34.27 19.45 -128.92
CA THR A 127 34.41 20.15 -127.63
C THR A 127 33.08 20.17 -126.87
N ASN A 128 31.98 20.47 -127.55
CA ASN A 128 30.64 20.47 -126.96
C ASN A 128 30.24 19.05 -126.52
N TYR A 129 30.53 18.03 -127.33
CA TYR A 129 30.28 16.62 -126.98
C TYR A 129 31.03 16.20 -125.72
N ASN A 130 32.31 16.58 -125.60
CA ASN A 130 33.11 16.29 -124.40
C ASN A 130 32.55 17.00 -123.17
N SER A 131 32.16 18.28 -123.30
CA SER A 131 31.57 19.06 -122.20
C SER A 131 30.24 18.45 -121.72
N LEU A 132 29.37 18.06 -122.66
CA LEU A 132 28.08 17.43 -122.34
C LEU A 132 28.28 16.04 -121.72
N THR A 133 29.33 15.32 -122.12
CA THR A 133 29.70 14.04 -121.49
C THR A 133 30.16 14.24 -120.05
N GLU A 134 30.93 15.31 -119.79
CA GLU A 134 31.33 15.66 -118.43
C GLU A 134 30.13 16.05 -117.56
N GLU A 135 29.21 16.88 -118.07
CA GLU A 135 27.96 17.22 -117.36
C GLU A 135 27.11 15.98 -117.07
N LYS A 136 26.96 15.07 -118.05
CA LYS A 136 26.28 13.79 -117.85
C LYS A 136 26.91 13.00 -116.70
N ASN A 137 28.24 12.90 -116.66
CA ASN A 137 28.94 12.19 -115.60
C ASN A 137 28.75 12.87 -114.23
N ARG A 138 28.78 14.22 -114.17
CA ARG A 138 28.49 14.98 -112.95
C ARG A 138 27.07 14.74 -112.45
N LEU A 139 26.08 14.76 -113.34
CA LEU A 139 24.69 14.47 -113.02
C LEU A 139 24.50 13.04 -112.51
N GLN A 140 25.16 12.04 -113.12
CA GLN A 140 25.14 10.66 -112.64
C GLN A 140 25.74 10.51 -111.23
N VAL A 141 26.81 11.25 -110.91
CA VAL A 141 27.36 11.28 -109.54
C VAL A 141 26.36 11.92 -108.58
N SER A 142 25.76 13.06 -108.95
CA SER A 142 24.75 13.73 -108.14
C SER A 142 23.52 12.85 -107.89
N GLU A 143 23.07 12.09 -108.89
CA GLU A 143 21.96 11.14 -108.76
C GLU A 143 22.27 10.03 -107.75
N ARG A 144 23.48 9.43 -107.83
CA ARG A 144 23.92 8.42 -106.86
C ARG A 144 24.01 8.98 -105.45
N GLN A 145 24.51 10.21 -105.29
CA GLN A 145 24.57 10.89 -103.99
C GLN A 145 23.17 11.13 -103.43
N LEU A 146 22.22 11.56 -104.27
CA LEU A 146 20.84 11.77 -103.87
C LEU A 146 20.17 10.46 -103.44
N GLN A 147 20.38 9.38 -104.19
CA GLN A 147 19.89 8.04 -103.84
C GLN A 147 20.47 7.57 -102.50
N ALA A 148 21.78 7.73 -102.28
CA ALA A 148 22.42 7.38 -101.01
C ALA A 148 21.85 8.19 -99.83
N SER A 149 21.65 9.50 -100.02
CA SER A 149 21.03 10.38 -99.02
C SER A 149 19.58 9.99 -98.74
N GLN A 150 18.81 9.62 -99.77
CA GLN A 150 17.44 9.15 -99.63
C GLN A 150 17.38 7.84 -98.83
N THR A 151 18.26 6.88 -99.12
CA THR A 151 18.35 5.63 -98.36
C THR A 151 18.73 5.88 -96.89
N ALA A 152 19.69 6.76 -96.63
CA ALA A 152 20.08 7.13 -95.27
C ALA A 152 18.90 7.77 -94.49
N THR A 153 18.23 8.75 -95.10
CA THR A 153 17.07 9.44 -94.50
C THR A 153 15.92 8.46 -94.21
N ASN A 154 15.66 7.52 -95.14
CA ASN A 154 14.64 6.49 -94.92
C ASN A 154 15.03 5.55 -93.76
N SER A 155 16.31 5.22 -93.61
CA SER A 155 16.78 4.42 -92.49
C SER A 155 16.61 5.15 -91.15
N GLU A 156 16.96 6.44 -91.10
CA GLU A 156 16.73 7.29 -89.93
C GLU A 156 15.24 7.41 -89.58
N LEU A 157 14.37 7.55 -90.59
CA LEU A 157 12.93 7.59 -90.39
C LEU A 157 12.39 6.31 -89.74
N GLU A 158 12.85 5.14 -90.19
CA GLU A 158 12.44 3.86 -89.58
C GLU A 158 12.96 3.71 -88.15
N GLN A 159 14.18 4.19 -87.85
CA GLN A 159 14.70 4.23 -86.48
C GLN A 159 13.85 5.14 -85.58
N VAL A 160 13.45 6.31 -86.07
CA VAL A 160 12.57 7.24 -85.32
C VAL A 160 11.19 6.62 -85.09
N LYS A 161 10.61 5.93 -86.09
CA LYS A 161 9.35 5.21 -85.91
C LYS A 161 9.45 4.12 -84.85
N ALA A 162 10.54 3.34 -84.86
CA ALA A 162 10.78 2.32 -83.85
C ALA A 162 10.94 2.93 -82.45
N ALA A 163 11.70 4.02 -82.32
CA ALA A 163 11.86 4.74 -81.06
C ALA A 163 10.52 5.30 -80.55
N ASN A 164 9.67 5.84 -81.44
CA ASN A 164 8.35 6.33 -81.08
C ASN A 164 7.41 5.21 -80.61
N ALA A 165 7.44 4.04 -81.27
CA ALA A 165 6.68 2.88 -80.84
C ALA A 165 7.12 2.40 -79.45
N GLN A 166 8.43 2.42 -79.18
CA GLN A 166 8.98 2.10 -77.86
C GLN A 166 8.53 3.11 -76.80
N LEU A 167 8.61 4.41 -77.09
CA LEU A 167 8.13 5.48 -76.20
C LEU A 167 6.64 5.32 -75.86
N GLN A 168 5.82 4.92 -76.83
CA GLN A 168 4.40 4.67 -76.59
C GLN A 168 4.19 3.48 -75.64
N LYS A 169 4.96 2.40 -75.81
CA LYS A 169 4.94 1.25 -74.89
C LYS A 169 5.39 1.63 -73.48
N ASP A 170 6.43 2.45 -73.36
CA ASP A 170 6.94 2.92 -72.07
C ASP A 170 5.91 3.82 -71.37
N LYS A 171 5.22 4.68 -72.13
CA LYS A 171 4.11 5.51 -71.63
C LYS A 171 2.97 4.64 -71.09
N ASP A 172 2.56 3.61 -71.81
CA ASP A 172 1.49 2.72 -71.37
C ASP A 172 1.90 1.91 -70.13
N THR A 173 3.16 1.46 -70.09
CA THR A 173 3.75 0.80 -68.91
C THR A 173 3.75 1.73 -67.69
N LEU A 174 4.13 2.99 -67.88
CA LEU A 174 4.14 3.99 -66.82
C LEU A 174 2.73 4.31 -66.33
N ALA A 175 1.74 4.36 -67.23
CA ALA A 175 0.34 4.55 -66.87
C ALA A 175 -0.19 3.38 -66.02
N ALA A 176 0.16 2.14 -66.39
CA ALA A 176 -0.18 0.95 -65.60
C ALA A 176 0.49 0.98 -64.21
N ALA A 177 1.77 1.34 -64.14
CA ALA A 177 2.50 1.49 -62.88
C ALA A 177 1.87 2.58 -61.99
N ARG A 178 1.47 3.72 -62.57
CA ARG A 178 0.77 4.80 -61.88
C ARG A 178 -0.55 4.32 -61.28
N ASN A 179 -1.34 3.58 -62.05
CA ASN A 179 -2.62 3.06 -61.58
C ASN A 179 -2.43 2.03 -60.45
N ASN A 180 -1.40 1.17 -60.54
CA ASN A 180 -1.07 0.24 -59.46
C ASN A 180 -0.66 0.99 -58.18
N LEU A 181 0.20 2.01 -58.31
CA LEU A 181 0.59 2.85 -57.18
C LEU A 181 -0.61 3.55 -56.54
N GLN A 182 -1.56 4.03 -57.34
CA GLN A 182 -2.80 4.63 -56.84
C GLN A 182 -3.63 3.62 -56.03
N THR A 183 -3.79 2.40 -56.54
CA THR A 183 -4.50 1.33 -55.81
C THR A 183 -3.80 0.99 -54.48
N GLN A 184 -2.47 0.93 -54.47
CA GLN A 184 -1.71 0.72 -53.24
C GLN A 184 -1.89 1.88 -52.25
N TYR A 185 -1.85 3.12 -52.75
CA TYR A 185 -2.11 4.31 -51.94
C TYR A 185 -3.51 4.28 -51.32
N ASP A 186 -4.54 3.98 -52.11
CA ASP A 186 -5.93 3.90 -51.63
C ASP A 186 -6.10 2.80 -50.57
N SER A 187 -5.41 1.66 -50.74
CA SER A 187 -5.38 0.58 -49.75
C SER A 187 -4.72 1.01 -48.43
N VAL A 188 -3.61 1.77 -48.50
CA VAL A 188 -2.95 2.33 -47.31
C VAL A 188 -3.85 3.36 -46.62
N VAL A 189 -4.51 4.23 -47.37
CA VAL A 189 -5.46 5.22 -46.82
C VAL A 189 -6.63 4.51 -46.12
N LYS A 190 -7.17 3.43 -46.71
CA LYS A 190 -8.21 2.61 -46.07
C LYS A 190 -7.70 1.97 -44.78
N GLY A 191 -6.52 1.35 -44.80
CA GLY A 191 -5.90 0.74 -43.63
C GLY A 191 -5.65 1.75 -42.50
N LYS A 192 -5.27 2.99 -42.83
CA LYS A 192 -5.14 4.08 -41.86
C LYS A 192 -6.47 4.40 -41.16
N SER A 193 -7.57 4.50 -41.91
CA SER A 193 -8.90 4.78 -41.36
C SER A 193 -9.40 3.65 -40.45
N GLU A 194 -9.18 2.40 -40.85
CA GLU A 194 -9.49 1.22 -40.02
C GLU A 194 -8.68 1.21 -38.72
N LEU A 195 -7.37 1.49 -38.81
CA LEU A 195 -6.51 1.60 -37.64
C LEU A 195 -6.98 2.70 -36.68
N GLN A 196 -7.42 3.84 -37.21
CA GLN A 196 -7.95 4.93 -36.41
C GLN A 196 -9.25 4.54 -35.70
N SER A 197 -10.18 3.87 -36.39
CA SER A 197 -11.39 3.34 -35.77
C SER A 197 -11.07 2.33 -34.65
N ASN A 198 -10.09 1.45 -34.88
CA ASN A 198 -9.66 0.49 -33.87
C ASN A 198 -9.03 1.19 -32.65
N TYR A 199 -8.22 2.21 -32.88
CA TYR A 199 -7.62 3.03 -31.82
C TYR A 199 -8.69 3.71 -30.95
N GLU A 200 -9.71 4.30 -31.56
CA GLU A 200 -10.85 4.91 -30.84
C GLU A 200 -11.64 3.88 -30.03
N SER A 201 -11.84 2.66 -30.58
CA SER A 201 -12.47 1.56 -29.86
C SER A 201 -11.69 1.16 -28.61
N VAL A 202 -10.36 0.99 -28.72
CA VAL A 202 -9.48 0.65 -27.59
C VAL A 202 -9.51 1.74 -26.52
N ILE A 203 -9.53 3.01 -26.91
CA ILE A 203 -9.70 4.14 -25.99
C ILE A 203 -10.99 4.01 -25.17
N ASN A 204 -12.10 3.66 -25.82
CA ASN A 204 -13.39 3.48 -25.19
C ASN A 204 -13.41 2.29 -24.23
N GLU A 205 -12.83 1.16 -24.63
CA GLU A 205 -12.70 -0.03 -23.77
C GLU A 205 -11.87 0.27 -22.52
N ARG A 206 -10.72 0.95 -22.68
CA ARG A 206 -9.90 1.40 -21.55
C ARG A 206 -10.69 2.31 -20.61
N ASN A 207 -11.46 3.26 -21.13
CA ASN A 207 -12.28 4.16 -20.30
C ASN A 207 -13.35 3.37 -19.53
N ASN A 208 -13.98 2.38 -20.17
CA ASN A 208 -14.94 1.49 -19.53
C ASN A 208 -14.29 0.68 -18.39
N MET A 209 -13.11 0.10 -18.64
CA MET A 209 -12.34 -0.63 -17.64
C MET A 209 -11.91 0.27 -16.47
N GLN A 210 -11.49 1.52 -16.74
CA GLN A 210 -11.18 2.49 -15.70
C GLN A 210 -12.40 2.78 -14.82
N ASN A 211 -13.58 2.93 -15.41
CA ASN A 211 -14.82 3.13 -14.65
C ASN A 211 -15.17 1.92 -13.78
N LYS A 212 -15.02 0.69 -14.30
CA LYS A 212 -15.20 -0.54 -13.52
C LYS A 212 -14.21 -0.62 -12.36
N PHE A 213 -12.95 -0.29 -12.60
CA PHE A 213 -11.91 -0.27 -11.57
C PHE A 213 -12.22 0.76 -10.47
N ASN A 214 -12.65 1.97 -10.85
CA ASN A 214 -13.06 3.00 -9.90
C ASN A 214 -14.25 2.53 -9.04
N ASN A 215 -15.23 1.86 -9.64
CA ASN A 215 -16.37 1.30 -8.92
C ASN A 215 -15.96 0.18 -7.95
N ALA A 216 -15.08 -0.73 -8.38
CA ALA A 216 -14.52 -1.77 -7.50
C ALA A 216 -13.73 -1.17 -6.34
N THR A 217 -12.98 -0.09 -6.58
CA THR A 217 -12.24 0.62 -5.54
C THR A 217 -13.18 1.21 -4.49
N ARG A 218 -14.27 1.88 -4.91
CA ARG A 218 -15.30 2.39 -3.99
C ARG A 218 -15.97 1.27 -3.20
N ALA A 219 -16.30 0.15 -3.86
CA ALA A 219 -16.91 -1.00 -3.18
C ALA A 219 -15.98 -1.59 -2.11
N ARG A 220 -14.67 -1.69 -2.40
CA ARG A 220 -13.64 -2.10 -1.44
C ARG A 220 -13.57 -1.14 -0.25
N GLU A 221 -13.58 0.17 -0.49
CA GLU A 221 -13.57 1.17 0.58
C GLU A 221 -14.81 1.09 1.47
N GLN A 222 -16.00 0.89 0.88
CA GLN A 222 -17.23 0.67 1.63
C GLN A 222 -17.19 -0.61 2.48
N LEU A 223 -16.61 -1.68 1.92
CA LEU A 223 -16.39 -2.92 2.66
C LEU A 223 -15.42 -2.70 3.83
N GLN A 224 -14.35 -1.93 3.64
CA GLN A 224 -13.42 -1.58 4.71
C GLN A 224 -14.10 -0.80 5.84
N LEU A 225 -14.95 0.17 5.51
CA LEU A 225 -15.72 0.92 6.51
C LEU A 225 -16.67 0.00 7.28
N SER A 226 -17.35 -0.91 6.58
CA SER A 226 -18.25 -1.90 7.19
C SER A 226 -17.49 -2.87 8.10
N TYR A 227 -16.30 -3.30 7.68
CA TYR A 227 -15.40 -4.14 8.45
C TYR A 227 -14.92 -3.44 9.73
N ASN A 228 -14.49 -2.18 9.63
CA ASN A 228 -14.08 -1.39 10.78
C ASN A 228 -15.25 -1.19 11.77
N SER A 229 -16.48 -0.96 11.27
CA SER A 229 -17.67 -0.89 12.12
C SER A 229 -17.97 -2.22 12.82
N LEU A 230 -17.75 -3.35 12.14
CA LEU A 230 -17.91 -4.67 12.75
C LEU A 230 -16.89 -4.90 13.87
N ILE A 231 -15.63 -4.50 13.67
CA ILE A 231 -14.60 -4.55 14.72
C ILE A 231 -15.07 -3.79 15.96
N GLN A 232 -15.52 -2.54 15.81
CA GLN A 232 -16.03 -1.75 16.94
C GLN A 232 -17.20 -2.43 17.66
N LYS A 233 -18.12 -3.06 16.92
CA LYS A 233 -19.22 -3.82 17.53
C LYS A 233 -18.70 -5.03 18.32
N VAL A 234 -17.70 -5.74 17.80
CA VAL A 234 -17.07 -6.87 18.49
C VAL A 234 -16.36 -6.40 19.76
N GLU A 235 -15.59 -5.31 19.69
CA GLU A 235 -14.93 -4.69 20.84
C GLU A 235 -15.94 -4.30 21.92
N HIS A 236 -17.03 -3.63 21.55
CA HIS A 236 -18.10 -3.27 22.48
C HIS A 236 -18.80 -4.50 23.09
N LEU A 237 -19.02 -5.56 22.31
CA LEU A 237 -19.55 -6.83 22.82
C LEU A 237 -18.56 -7.48 23.81
N GLN A 238 -17.26 -7.42 23.53
CA GLN A 238 -16.21 -7.91 24.42
C GLN A 238 -16.20 -7.14 25.75
N GLU A 239 -16.33 -5.83 25.72
CA GLU A 239 -16.45 -5.00 26.93
C GLU A 239 -17.68 -5.36 27.75
N ARG A 240 -18.86 -5.50 27.10
CA ARG A 240 -20.08 -5.95 27.77
C ARG A 240 -19.94 -7.34 28.37
N TYR A 241 -19.28 -8.25 27.66
CA TYR A 241 -19.01 -9.59 28.16
C TYR A 241 -18.12 -9.55 29.41
N ASN A 242 -17.03 -8.79 29.38
CA ASN A 242 -16.13 -8.60 30.52
C ASN A 242 -16.85 -7.97 31.72
N PHE A 243 -17.70 -6.97 31.49
CA PHE A 243 -18.55 -6.39 32.53
C PHE A 243 -19.48 -7.43 33.16
N SER A 244 -20.15 -8.24 32.33
CA SER A 244 -21.05 -9.30 32.80
C SER A 244 -20.31 -10.37 33.63
N ILE A 245 -19.09 -10.73 33.22
CA ILE A 245 -18.20 -11.61 34.00
C ILE A 245 -17.85 -10.97 35.36
N SER A 246 -17.49 -9.68 35.39
CA SER A 246 -17.18 -8.97 36.63
C SER A 246 -18.38 -8.91 37.59
N GLU A 247 -19.58 -8.62 37.07
CA GLU A 247 -20.81 -8.64 37.86
C GLU A 247 -21.13 -10.05 38.38
N LYS A 248 -20.93 -11.09 37.55
CA LYS A 248 -21.04 -12.48 37.99
C LYS A 248 -20.08 -12.79 39.15
N ASP A 249 -18.84 -12.32 39.09
CA ASP A 249 -17.84 -12.56 40.14
C ASP A 249 -18.18 -11.82 41.44
N LYS A 250 -18.70 -10.59 41.35
CA LYS A 250 -19.24 -9.85 42.51
C LYS A 250 -20.41 -10.59 43.14
N ILE A 251 -21.38 -11.04 42.34
CA ILE A 251 -22.52 -11.82 42.83
C ILE A 251 -22.04 -13.12 43.46
N SER A 252 -21.08 -13.82 42.84
CA SER A 252 -20.49 -15.05 43.40
C SER A 252 -19.83 -14.79 44.75
N SER A 253 -19.08 -13.70 44.88
CA SER A 253 -18.44 -13.29 46.14
C SER A 253 -19.46 -12.92 47.21
N SER A 254 -20.50 -12.14 46.84
CA SER A 254 -21.59 -11.81 47.74
C SER A 254 -22.36 -13.05 48.19
N ASN A 255 -22.59 -14.00 47.29
CA ASN A 255 -23.25 -15.26 47.62
C ASN A 255 -22.38 -16.12 48.56
N LYS A 256 -21.05 -16.14 48.38
CA LYS A 256 -20.14 -16.76 49.35
C LYS A 256 -20.20 -16.09 50.72
N ASN A 257 -20.23 -14.75 50.79
CA ASN A 257 -20.39 -14.02 52.05
C ASN A 257 -21.73 -14.34 52.71
N LEU A 258 -22.84 -14.31 51.96
CA LEU A 258 -24.16 -14.67 52.46
C LEU A 258 -24.19 -16.14 52.94
N THR A 259 -23.53 -17.05 52.24
CA THR A 259 -23.40 -18.44 52.67
C THR A 259 -22.66 -18.54 54.00
N MET A 260 -21.57 -17.77 54.18
CA MET A 260 -20.86 -17.69 55.46
C MET A 260 -21.74 -17.09 56.56
N GLU A 261 -22.45 -15.99 56.28
CA GLU A 261 -23.38 -15.37 57.24
C GLU A 261 -24.51 -16.33 57.64
N ILE A 262 -25.07 -17.11 56.70
CA ILE A 262 -26.06 -18.14 56.99
C ILE A 262 -25.46 -19.21 57.90
N ILE A 263 -24.25 -19.69 57.64
CA ILE A 263 -23.57 -20.66 58.51
C ILE A 263 -23.38 -20.08 59.91
N THR A 264 -22.88 -18.84 60.02
CA THR A 264 -22.69 -18.17 61.31
C THR A 264 -24.01 -17.94 62.05
N LEU A 265 -25.08 -17.55 61.34
CA LEU A 265 -26.41 -17.40 61.91
C LEU A 265 -26.96 -18.75 62.37
N GLN A 266 -26.73 -19.82 61.63
CA GLN A 266 -27.14 -21.17 62.01
C GLN A 266 -26.39 -21.64 63.28
N GLU A 267 -25.08 -21.39 63.36
CA GLU A 267 -24.28 -21.65 64.56
C GLU A 267 -24.77 -20.83 65.75
N THR A 268 -25.03 -19.54 65.55
CA THR A 268 -25.56 -18.64 66.58
C THR A 268 -26.94 -19.08 67.04
N TYR A 269 -27.82 -19.47 66.11
CA TYR A 269 -29.13 -20.05 66.43
C TYR A 269 -28.98 -21.30 67.28
N ASN A 270 -28.08 -22.21 66.92
CA ASN A 270 -27.82 -23.42 67.71
C ASN A 270 -27.33 -23.10 69.12
N VAL A 271 -26.46 -22.09 69.28
CA VAL A 271 -26.00 -21.61 70.60
C VAL A 271 -27.15 -21.01 71.40
N ILE A 272 -27.95 -20.14 70.80
CA ILE A 272 -29.12 -19.54 71.46
C ILE A 272 -30.12 -20.62 71.85
N LYS A 273 -30.39 -21.59 70.97
CA LYS A 273 -31.29 -22.70 71.25
C LYS A 273 -30.80 -23.55 72.42
N LYS A 274 -29.49 -23.79 72.51
CA LYS A 274 -28.88 -24.45 73.67
C LYS A 274 -29.07 -23.61 74.94
N ALA A 275 -28.79 -22.31 74.87
CA ALA A 275 -28.99 -21.40 76.01
C ALA A 275 -30.46 -21.32 76.45
N GLU A 276 -31.41 -21.34 75.51
CA GLU A 276 -32.85 -21.42 75.79
C GLU A 276 -33.19 -22.71 76.55
N ASN A 277 -32.69 -23.85 76.08
CA ASN A 277 -32.89 -25.14 76.76
C ASN A 277 -32.26 -25.14 78.16
N ASP A 278 -31.05 -24.62 78.32
CA ASP A 278 -30.34 -24.51 79.60
C ASP A 278 -31.07 -23.56 80.57
N LEU A 279 -31.59 -22.44 80.06
CA LEU A 279 -32.41 -21.50 80.82
C LEU A 279 -33.73 -22.13 81.23
N GLN A 280 -34.37 -22.88 80.35
CA GLN A 280 -35.60 -23.61 80.66
C GLN A 280 -35.36 -24.66 81.74
N ALA A 281 -34.26 -25.40 81.69
CA ALA A 281 -33.85 -26.32 82.75
C ALA A 281 -33.60 -25.59 84.08
N SER A 282 -32.90 -24.45 84.04
CA SER A 282 -32.63 -23.62 85.23
C SER A 282 -33.90 -23.04 85.83
N TYR A 283 -34.85 -22.62 84.98
CA TYR A 283 -36.16 -22.13 85.41
C TYR A 283 -36.98 -23.23 86.10
N GLN A 284 -36.98 -24.46 85.56
CA GLN A 284 -37.61 -25.60 86.22
C GLN A 284 -36.96 -25.92 87.57
N LEU A 285 -35.64 -25.83 87.67
CA LEU A 285 -34.92 -25.99 88.93
C LEU A 285 -35.35 -24.93 89.97
N ALA A 286 -35.43 -23.67 89.55
CA ALA A 286 -35.85 -22.56 90.40
C ALA A 286 -37.32 -22.70 90.86
N LEU A 287 -38.21 -23.20 90.00
CA LEU A 287 -39.59 -23.53 90.36
C LEU A 287 -39.65 -24.62 91.43
N ASN A 288 -38.83 -25.67 91.31
CA ASN A 288 -38.75 -26.74 92.32
C ASN A 288 -38.23 -26.19 93.66
N GLN A 289 -37.17 -25.39 93.64
CA GLN A 289 -36.63 -24.74 94.84
C GLN A 289 -37.64 -23.79 95.50
N LYS A 290 -38.41 -23.05 94.69
CA LYS A 290 -39.51 -22.22 95.19
C LYS A 290 -40.53 -23.08 95.93
N HIS A 291 -40.93 -24.20 95.36
CA HIS A 291 -41.91 -25.09 95.99
C HIS A 291 -41.38 -25.71 97.30
N GLU A 292 -40.11 -26.11 97.34
CA GLU A 292 -39.44 -26.54 98.58
C GLU A 292 -39.42 -25.44 99.64
N THR A 293 -39.11 -24.21 99.24
CA THR A 293 -39.07 -23.05 100.14
C THR A 293 -40.46 -22.71 100.69
N GLU A 294 -41.51 -22.76 99.85
CA GLU A 294 -42.90 -22.57 100.29
C GLU A 294 -43.33 -23.63 101.32
N ASN A 295 -42.92 -24.88 101.12
CA ASN A 295 -43.19 -25.96 102.07
C ASN A 295 -42.43 -25.77 103.39
N LEU A 296 -41.15 -25.36 103.34
CA LEU A 296 -40.38 -25.02 104.53
C LEU A 296 -40.99 -23.84 105.29
N LEU A 297 -41.43 -22.80 104.58
CA LEU A 297 -42.10 -21.64 105.19
C LEU A 297 -43.38 -22.05 105.92
N LYS A 298 -44.16 -22.98 105.35
CA LYS A 298 -45.37 -23.51 105.99
C LYS A 298 -45.05 -24.22 107.31
N ASN A 299 -43.97 -25.00 107.36
CA ASN A 299 -43.52 -25.68 108.59
C ASN A 299 -43.05 -24.69 109.66
N VAL A 300 -42.19 -23.73 109.30
CA VAL A 300 -41.68 -22.71 110.24
C VAL A 300 -42.82 -21.83 110.76
N THR A 301 -43.82 -21.53 109.93
CA THR A 301 -45.01 -20.78 110.35
C THR A 301 -45.82 -21.54 111.40
N ALA A 302 -45.96 -22.86 111.25
CA ALA A 302 -46.63 -23.72 112.24
C ALA A 302 -45.85 -23.77 113.56
N GLU A 303 -44.52 -23.87 113.53
CA GLU A 303 -43.68 -23.82 114.74
C GLU A 303 -43.76 -22.47 115.45
N ARG A 304 -43.75 -21.36 114.71
CA ARG A 304 -43.94 -20.01 115.27
C ARG A 304 -45.25 -19.90 116.03
N ASP A 305 -46.35 -20.41 115.48
CA ASP A 305 -47.68 -20.31 116.09
C ASP A 305 -47.78 -21.17 117.37
N GLN A 306 -47.09 -22.32 117.40
CA GLN A 306 -46.92 -23.11 118.63
C GLN A 306 -46.12 -22.35 119.70
N LEU A 307 -45.01 -21.71 119.31
CA LEU A 307 -44.20 -20.92 120.25
C LEU A 307 -44.95 -19.69 120.78
N LYS A 308 -45.75 -19.03 119.93
CA LYS A 308 -46.60 -17.91 120.33
C LYS A 308 -47.60 -18.30 121.41
N THR A 309 -48.28 -19.44 121.23
CA THR A 309 -49.21 -19.99 122.22
C THR A 309 -48.52 -20.27 123.57
N LYS A 310 -47.25 -20.73 123.53
CA LYS A 310 -46.46 -20.98 124.74
C LYS A 310 -46.05 -19.68 125.45
N ALA A 311 -45.74 -18.63 124.71
CA ALA A 311 -45.38 -17.31 125.26
C ALA A 311 -46.58 -16.59 125.91
N ASP A 312 -47.78 -16.74 125.33
CA ASP A 312 -49.01 -16.17 125.88
C ASP A 312 -49.35 -16.82 127.25
N ASN A 313 -49.17 -18.13 127.39
CA ASN A 313 -49.35 -18.83 128.67
C ASN A 313 -48.37 -18.37 129.76
N LEU A 314 -47.08 -18.21 129.43
CA LEU A 314 -46.07 -17.73 130.40
C LEU A 314 -46.32 -16.27 130.84
N SER A 315 -46.89 -15.45 129.96
CA SER A 315 -47.26 -14.07 130.31
C SER A 315 -48.39 -14.01 131.33
N ALA A 316 -49.36 -14.93 131.24
CA ALA A 316 -50.45 -15.02 132.22
C ALA A 316 -49.96 -15.43 133.62
N GLU A 317 -48.98 -16.35 133.71
CA GLU A 317 -48.36 -16.75 135.00
C GLU A 317 -47.59 -15.61 135.68
N ARG A 318 -46.85 -14.81 134.89
CA ARG A 318 -46.12 -13.64 135.40
C ARG A 318 -47.04 -12.61 136.06
N ASP A 319 -48.18 -12.32 135.41
CA ASP A 319 -49.11 -11.29 135.90
C ASP A 319 -49.80 -11.72 137.20
N GLN A 320 -49.99 -13.03 137.39
CA GLN A 320 -50.52 -13.61 138.62
C GLN A 320 -49.55 -13.47 139.81
N LEU A 321 -48.24 -13.67 139.58
CA LEU A 321 -47.20 -13.53 140.60
C LEU A 321 -46.95 -12.07 141.03
N LEU A 322 -47.05 -11.12 140.10
CA LEU A 322 -46.92 -9.69 140.39
C LEU A 322 -48.04 -9.16 141.30
N GLN A 323 -49.23 -9.75 141.21
CA GLN A 323 -50.36 -9.38 142.06
C GLN A 323 -50.15 -9.82 143.52
N THR A 324 -49.48 -10.96 143.75
CA THR A 324 -49.19 -11.48 145.10
C THR A 324 -48.10 -10.67 145.82
N ILE A 325 -47.08 -10.20 145.11
CA ILE A 325 -45.96 -9.41 145.67
C ILE A 325 -46.45 -8.06 146.22
N ASN A 326 -47.35 -7.38 145.50
CA ASN A 326 -47.88 -6.09 145.94
C ASN A 326 -48.73 -6.18 147.21
N GLN A 327 -49.33 -7.35 147.49
CA GLN A 327 -50.17 -7.57 148.66
C GLN A 327 -49.35 -7.88 149.94
N LEU A 328 -48.14 -8.43 149.81
CA LEU A 328 -47.22 -8.69 150.93
C LEU A 328 -46.47 -7.42 151.40
N ASN A 329 -46.15 -6.51 150.48
CA ASN A 329 -45.33 -5.34 150.78
C ASN A 329 -46.08 -4.24 151.58
N ALA A 330 -47.41 -4.18 151.49
CA ALA A 330 -48.24 -3.23 152.24
C ALA A 330 -48.30 -3.54 153.75
N THR A 331 -48.08 -4.79 154.16
CA THR A 331 -48.24 -5.26 155.55
C THR A 331 -47.00 -5.02 156.42
N ILE A 332 -45.83 -4.74 155.82
CA ILE A 332 -44.53 -4.72 156.51
C ILE A 332 -44.09 -3.30 156.96
N GLN A 333 -44.65 -2.24 156.36
CA GLN A 333 -44.21 -0.85 156.61
C GLN A 333 -44.72 -0.21 157.92
N GLU A 334 -45.66 -0.81 158.66
CA GLU A 334 -46.29 -0.18 159.84
C GLU A 334 -45.67 -0.51 161.23
N LYS A 335 -44.63 -1.35 161.34
CA LYS A 335 -44.07 -1.76 162.66
C LYS A 335 -43.10 -0.71 163.25
N LYS A 336 -43.44 -0.12 164.43
CA LYS A 336 -42.63 0.84 165.21
C LYS A 336 -41.94 0.18 166.42
N CYS A 337 -40.69 0.57 166.72
CA CYS A 337 -39.93 0.07 167.87
C CYS A 337 -40.43 0.67 169.21
N SER A 338 -40.31 -0.11 170.28
CA SER A 338 -40.66 0.31 171.65
C SER A 338 -39.84 1.53 172.09
N VAL A 339 -40.43 2.42 172.89
CA VAL A 339 -39.74 3.63 173.39
C VAL A 339 -38.42 3.26 174.08
N GLY A 340 -37.33 3.96 173.76
CA GLY A 340 -35.97 3.67 174.23
C GLY A 340 -35.16 2.72 173.33
N TRP A 341 -35.80 2.08 172.35
CA TRP A 341 -35.13 1.27 171.32
C TRP A 341 -35.02 2.07 170.02
N ARG A 342 -33.90 1.95 169.31
CA ARG A 342 -33.69 2.55 167.99
C ARG A 342 -33.90 1.53 166.89
N LYS A 343 -34.66 1.89 165.86
CA LYS A 343 -34.94 1.02 164.72
C LYS A 343 -33.80 1.10 163.72
N PHE A 344 -33.36 -0.05 163.24
CA PHE A 344 -32.60 -0.17 162.00
C PHE A 344 -33.16 -1.32 161.19
N GLN A 345 -33.56 -1.01 159.95
CA GLN A 345 -34.28 -1.93 159.06
C GLN A 345 -35.47 -2.61 159.75
N TYR A 346 -35.36 -3.91 160.04
CA TYR A 346 -36.44 -4.73 160.58
C TYR A 346 -36.27 -5.04 162.07
N SER A 347 -35.13 -4.67 162.66
CA SER A 347 -34.77 -4.92 164.06
C SER A 347 -34.83 -3.65 164.91
N CYS A 348 -34.94 -3.82 166.23
CA CYS A 348 -34.86 -2.76 167.22
C CYS A 348 -33.66 -2.97 168.14
N TYR A 349 -32.89 -1.92 168.43
CA TYR A 349 -31.66 -1.99 169.24
C TYR A 349 -31.77 -1.13 170.51
N PHE A 350 -31.19 -1.61 171.61
CA PHE A 350 -31.13 -0.93 172.90
C PHE A 350 -29.71 -0.95 173.44
N THR A 351 -29.26 0.18 173.99
CA THR A 351 -27.91 0.30 174.57
C THR A 351 -27.96 0.46 176.08
N SER A 352 -27.02 -0.18 176.78
CA SER A 352 -26.94 -0.10 178.23
C SER A 352 -26.30 1.20 178.72
N LEU A 353 -26.62 1.60 179.95
CA LEU A 353 -26.02 2.75 180.63
C LEU A 353 -25.12 2.34 181.81
N THR A 354 -25.00 1.05 182.08
CA THR A 354 -24.13 0.49 183.12
C THR A 354 -23.27 -0.63 182.53
N LYS A 355 -22.24 -1.05 183.28
CA LYS A 355 -21.35 -2.14 182.90
C LYS A 355 -21.74 -3.46 183.58
N LYS A 356 -21.66 -4.58 182.86
CA LYS A 356 -21.91 -5.95 183.33
C LYS A 356 -21.00 -6.93 182.60
N SER A 357 -20.79 -8.12 183.16
CA SER A 357 -20.12 -9.20 182.43
C SER A 357 -20.97 -9.70 181.25
N TRP A 358 -20.36 -10.35 180.26
CA TRP A 358 -21.06 -10.72 179.01
C TRP A 358 -22.30 -11.58 179.25
N SER A 359 -22.22 -12.56 180.17
CA SER A 359 -23.36 -13.42 180.50
C SER A 359 -24.50 -12.67 181.18
N GLN A 360 -24.17 -11.71 182.05
CA GLN A 360 -25.16 -10.87 182.72
C GLN A 360 -25.79 -9.85 181.76
N ALA A 361 -24.99 -9.30 180.84
CA ALA A 361 -25.45 -8.43 179.76
C ALA A 361 -26.44 -9.18 178.83
N ARG A 362 -26.11 -10.40 178.42
CA ARG A 362 -27.00 -11.27 177.64
C ARG A 362 -28.33 -11.53 178.33
N SER A 363 -28.28 -11.90 179.60
CA SER A 363 -29.48 -12.14 180.40
C SER A 363 -30.36 -10.88 180.49
N ASP A 364 -29.75 -9.68 180.56
CA ASP A 364 -30.48 -8.41 180.54
C ASP A 364 -31.23 -8.21 179.22
N CYS A 365 -30.58 -8.45 178.08
CA CYS A 365 -31.22 -8.37 176.77
C CYS A 365 -32.39 -9.34 176.61
N GLN A 366 -32.18 -10.59 177.03
CA GLN A 366 -33.22 -11.63 177.05
C GLN A 366 -34.41 -11.26 177.91
N THR A 367 -34.18 -10.64 179.06
CA THR A 367 -35.26 -10.15 179.93
C THR A 367 -36.06 -9.01 179.27
N ARG A 368 -35.44 -8.26 178.34
CA ARG A 368 -36.13 -7.20 177.57
C ARG A 368 -36.80 -7.72 176.28
N GLY A 369 -36.79 -9.04 176.07
CA GLY A 369 -37.39 -9.68 174.90
C GLY A 369 -36.53 -9.60 173.63
N GLY A 370 -35.23 -9.34 173.77
CA GLY A 370 -34.24 -9.44 172.70
C GLY A 370 -33.10 -10.38 173.07
N ASP A 371 -31.97 -10.32 172.38
CA ASP A 371 -30.71 -10.92 172.83
C ASP A 371 -29.58 -9.92 172.59
N LEU A 372 -28.34 -10.22 172.94
CA LEU A 372 -27.21 -9.37 172.55
C LEU A 372 -27.17 -9.22 171.03
N ALA A 373 -26.83 -8.03 170.54
CA ALA A 373 -26.93 -7.71 169.12
C ALA A 373 -26.11 -8.64 168.22
N ILE A 374 -26.71 -9.03 167.10
CA ILE A 374 -26.12 -9.93 166.09
C ILE A 374 -25.85 -9.13 164.83
N ILE A 375 -24.59 -8.82 164.58
CA ILE A 375 -24.23 -7.90 163.50
C ILE A 375 -23.83 -8.70 162.26
N THR A 376 -24.67 -8.66 161.22
CA THR A 376 -24.50 -9.51 160.04
C THR A 376 -24.29 -8.74 158.74
N SER A 377 -24.35 -7.41 158.78
CA SER A 377 -24.12 -6.58 157.60
C SER A 377 -23.24 -5.36 157.89
N PRO A 378 -22.52 -4.84 156.88
CA PRO A 378 -21.72 -3.64 157.05
C PRO A 378 -22.56 -2.40 157.42
N ASP A 379 -23.79 -2.31 156.93
CA ASP A 379 -24.69 -1.19 157.23
C ASP A 379 -25.20 -1.25 158.68
N GLU A 380 -25.47 -2.44 159.20
CA GLU A 380 -25.83 -2.67 160.60
C GLU A 380 -24.66 -2.35 161.53
N MET A 381 -23.44 -2.76 161.16
CA MET A 381 -22.22 -2.43 161.89
C MET A 381 -22.01 -0.91 162.01
N GLU A 382 -22.29 -0.17 160.93
CA GLU A 382 -22.23 1.28 160.90
C GLU A 382 -23.32 1.93 161.76
N PHE A 383 -24.55 1.40 161.69
CA PHE A 383 -25.64 1.83 162.56
C PHE A 383 -25.30 1.63 164.05
N ILE A 384 -24.76 0.47 164.42
CA ILE A 384 -24.38 0.16 165.80
C ILE A 384 -23.28 1.09 166.30
N ASN A 385 -22.27 1.42 165.48
CA ASN A 385 -21.26 2.41 165.85
C ASN A 385 -21.89 3.78 166.16
N GLY A 386 -22.89 4.20 165.37
CA GLY A 386 -23.63 5.44 165.58
C GLY A 386 -24.54 5.46 166.82
N LEU A 387 -24.70 4.34 167.56
CA LEU A 387 -25.48 4.32 168.80
C LEU A 387 -24.75 5.02 169.96
N TYR A 388 -23.45 5.21 169.85
CA TYR A 388 -22.61 5.84 170.87
C TYR A 388 -21.92 7.10 170.31
N SER A 389 -21.54 8.01 171.20
CA SER A 389 -20.95 9.32 170.84
C SER A 389 -19.58 9.58 171.47
N SER A 390 -19.07 8.62 172.24
CA SER A 390 -17.75 8.62 172.87
C SER A 390 -17.18 7.22 172.82
N GLU A 391 -15.85 7.09 172.87
CA GLU A 391 -15.18 5.79 172.92
C GLU A 391 -15.69 4.98 174.11
N ILE A 392 -16.40 3.90 173.79
CA ILE A 392 -16.84 2.90 174.74
C ILE A 392 -16.67 1.52 174.12
N GLU A 393 -16.51 0.55 175.00
CA GLU A 393 -16.53 -0.86 174.68
C GLU A 393 -17.85 -1.47 175.19
N ALA A 394 -18.49 -2.25 174.33
CA ALA A 394 -19.79 -2.85 174.62
C ALA A 394 -19.89 -4.29 174.14
N TRP A 395 -20.42 -5.17 174.96
CA TRP A 395 -20.69 -6.55 174.59
C TRP A 395 -21.71 -6.66 173.45
N ILE A 396 -21.36 -7.50 172.48
CA ILE A 396 -22.25 -7.95 171.40
C ILE A 396 -22.42 -9.48 171.47
N GLY A 397 -23.36 -10.00 170.69
CA GLY A 397 -23.84 -11.37 170.80
C GLY A 397 -22.93 -12.42 170.18
N LEU A 398 -21.61 -12.23 170.14
CA LEU A 398 -20.66 -13.16 169.53
C LEU A 398 -19.75 -13.78 170.61
N THR A 399 -19.59 -15.09 170.55
CA THR A 399 -18.77 -15.86 171.50
C THR A 399 -18.29 -17.16 170.87
N ASP A 400 -17.14 -17.67 171.32
CA ASP A 400 -16.62 -18.99 170.96
C ASP A 400 -16.41 -19.91 172.18
N ARG A 401 -16.97 -19.56 173.35
CA ARG A 401 -16.95 -20.36 174.62
C ARG A 401 -17.28 -21.84 174.47
N GLY A 402 -17.97 -22.24 173.41
CA GLY A 402 -18.30 -23.64 173.14
C GLY A 402 -17.12 -24.42 172.55
N VAL A 403 -16.44 -23.85 171.55
CA VAL A 403 -15.30 -24.45 170.86
C VAL A 403 -14.38 -23.30 170.45
N GLU A 404 -13.21 -23.21 171.08
CA GLU A 404 -12.19 -22.17 170.84
C GLU A 404 -11.97 -21.94 169.33
N GLY A 405 -12.00 -20.68 168.92
CA GLY A 405 -11.83 -20.25 167.52
C GLY A 405 -13.07 -20.44 166.63
N GLN A 406 -14.15 -21.07 167.11
CA GLN A 406 -15.43 -21.18 166.40
C GLN A 406 -16.48 -20.22 166.96
N TRP A 407 -16.40 -18.97 166.49
CA TRP A 407 -17.34 -17.92 166.82
C TRP A 407 -18.76 -18.19 166.33
N LYS A 408 -19.72 -18.05 167.23
CA LYS A 408 -21.16 -18.16 166.95
C LYS A 408 -21.93 -17.02 167.56
N TRP A 409 -22.94 -16.58 166.83
CA TRP A 409 -23.90 -15.62 167.35
C TRP A 409 -24.76 -16.26 168.43
N VAL A 410 -25.35 -15.42 169.28
CA VAL A 410 -26.23 -15.84 170.38
C VAL A 410 -27.44 -16.67 169.91
N ASP A 411 -27.86 -16.54 168.64
CA ASP A 411 -28.91 -17.36 168.02
C ASP A 411 -28.43 -18.73 167.48
N GLY A 412 -27.12 -18.99 167.59
CA GLY A 412 -26.48 -20.24 167.17
C GLY A 412 -26.00 -20.24 165.71
N THR A 413 -26.25 -19.18 164.93
CA THR A 413 -25.75 -19.09 163.56
C THR A 413 -24.23 -18.95 163.54
N PRO A 414 -23.53 -19.60 162.58
CA PRO A 414 -22.08 -19.49 162.46
C PRO A 414 -21.68 -18.11 161.95
N LEU A 415 -20.53 -17.60 162.42
CA LEU A 415 -20.00 -16.34 161.94
C LEU A 415 -19.58 -16.43 160.46
N ASN A 416 -20.22 -15.65 159.59
CA ASN A 416 -19.94 -15.63 158.14
C ASN A 416 -19.17 -14.38 157.68
N GLN A 417 -19.31 -13.26 158.38
CA GLN A 417 -18.66 -11.99 158.11
C GLN A 417 -18.08 -11.45 159.41
N THR A 418 -16.89 -10.88 159.33
CA THR A 418 -16.16 -10.40 160.50
C THR A 418 -15.85 -8.92 160.38
N PHE A 419 -15.84 -8.24 161.53
CA PHE A 419 -15.42 -6.85 161.65
C PHE A 419 -14.35 -6.70 162.76
N TRP A 420 -13.47 -7.68 162.86
CA TRP A 420 -12.38 -7.69 163.84
C TRP A 420 -11.42 -6.51 163.67
N ALA A 421 -10.95 -5.95 164.79
CA ALA A 421 -9.85 -5.02 164.80
C ALA A 421 -8.59 -5.69 164.26
N ASN A 422 -7.66 -4.89 163.70
CA ASN A 422 -6.43 -5.43 163.16
C ASN A 422 -5.65 -6.22 164.23
N GLY A 423 -5.41 -7.50 163.96
CA GLY A 423 -4.73 -8.42 164.88
C GLY A 423 -5.65 -9.19 165.82
N GLN A 424 -6.98 -9.10 165.67
CA GLN A 424 -7.98 -9.85 166.44
C GLN A 424 -8.72 -10.91 165.59
N PRO A 425 -9.29 -11.96 166.20
CA PRO A 425 -9.17 -12.32 167.62
C PRO A 425 -7.81 -12.94 167.92
N ASN A 426 -7.22 -12.61 169.07
CA ASN A 426 -5.87 -13.09 169.42
C ASN A 426 -5.77 -13.91 170.69
N SER A 427 -6.87 -14.09 171.43
CA SER A 427 -6.90 -14.78 172.72
C SER A 427 -5.71 -14.36 173.58
N HIS A 428 -5.62 -13.05 173.87
CA HIS A 428 -4.40 -12.38 174.33
C HIS A 428 -3.73 -13.14 175.48
N GLN A 429 -2.48 -13.57 175.24
CA GLN A 429 -1.65 -14.34 176.18
C GLN A 429 -2.20 -15.73 176.59
N GLY A 430 -3.10 -16.33 175.79
CA GLY A 430 -3.69 -17.65 176.06
C GLY A 430 -4.59 -17.63 177.28
N THR A 431 -5.44 -16.60 177.39
CA THR A 431 -6.22 -16.32 178.61
C THR A 431 -7.73 -16.46 178.43
N ASP A 432 -8.16 -17.30 177.48
CA ASP A 432 -9.54 -17.69 177.22
C ASP A 432 -10.46 -16.45 177.08
N GLN A 433 -10.17 -15.61 176.07
CA GLN A 433 -10.95 -14.41 175.73
C GLN A 433 -12.16 -14.76 174.85
N ASP A 434 -13.14 -15.43 175.43
CA ASP A 434 -14.16 -16.10 174.61
C ASP A 434 -15.40 -15.25 174.22
N CYS A 435 -15.38 -13.94 174.47
CA CYS A 435 -16.52 -13.04 174.27
C CYS A 435 -16.15 -11.79 173.50
N VAL A 436 -17.04 -11.30 172.65
CA VAL A 436 -16.72 -10.16 171.77
C VAL A 436 -17.26 -8.85 172.30
N GLU A 437 -16.35 -7.93 172.53
CA GLU A 437 -16.66 -6.51 172.70
C GLU A 437 -16.62 -5.81 171.34
N PHE A 438 -17.56 -4.90 171.17
CA PHE A 438 -17.56 -3.90 170.13
C PHE A 438 -16.80 -2.68 170.64
N TRP A 439 -15.77 -2.27 169.90
CA TRP A 439 -15.04 -1.04 170.09
C TRP A 439 -15.62 0.06 169.23
N HIS A 440 -16.20 1.06 169.89
CA HIS A 440 -16.65 2.26 169.21
C HIS A 440 -15.47 3.03 168.60
N ARG A 441 -15.64 3.51 167.37
CA ARG A 441 -14.69 4.40 166.67
C ARG A 441 -15.36 5.73 166.37
N ALA A 442 -14.68 6.85 166.65
CA ALA A 442 -15.21 8.19 166.41
C ALA A 442 -15.54 8.49 164.93
N ILE A 443 -14.85 7.84 163.99
CA ILE A 443 -15.07 7.98 162.55
C ILE A 443 -14.98 6.59 161.91
N GLY A 444 -15.96 6.25 161.06
CA GLY A 444 -16.03 4.97 160.36
C GLY A 444 -16.93 3.95 161.07
N ARG A 445 -16.69 2.67 160.80
CA ARG A 445 -17.35 1.57 161.52
C ARG A 445 -16.51 1.23 162.75
N GLY A 446 -17.17 0.73 163.81
CA GLY A 446 -16.45 0.20 164.95
C GLY A 446 -15.63 -1.03 164.57
N ASP A 447 -14.87 -1.55 165.52
CA ASP A 447 -14.17 -2.82 165.36
C ASP A 447 -14.60 -3.80 166.45
N TRP A 448 -14.35 -5.09 166.24
CA TRP A 448 -14.56 -6.10 167.28
C TRP A 448 -13.24 -6.53 167.90
N ASN A 449 -13.30 -6.82 169.19
CA ASN A 449 -12.21 -7.42 169.93
C ASN A 449 -12.74 -8.61 170.75
N ASP A 450 -11.96 -9.68 170.82
CA ASP A 450 -12.19 -10.75 171.77
C ASP A 450 -11.65 -10.35 173.15
N GLU A 451 -12.46 -10.57 174.18
CA GLU A 451 -12.14 -10.21 175.55
C GLU A 451 -12.74 -11.24 176.53
N ARG A 452 -12.13 -11.33 177.71
CA ARG A 452 -12.56 -12.22 178.76
C ARG A 452 -13.99 -11.88 179.15
N CYS A 453 -14.87 -12.85 179.03
CA CYS A 453 -16.30 -12.70 179.30
C CYS A 453 -16.66 -12.16 180.69
N SER A 454 -15.73 -12.25 181.65
CA SER A 454 -15.89 -11.77 183.03
C SER A 454 -15.68 -10.26 183.19
N ILE A 455 -15.09 -9.58 182.20
CA ILE A 455 -14.90 -8.12 182.25
C ILE A 455 -16.26 -7.43 182.22
N GLU A 456 -16.44 -6.42 183.06
CA GLU A 456 -17.67 -5.64 183.08
C GLU A 456 -17.60 -4.50 182.06
N GLN A 457 -18.55 -4.50 181.11
CA GLN A 457 -18.65 -3.50 180.06
C GLN A 457 -20.10 -3.15 179.71
N TYR A 458 -20.30 -2.12 178.89
CA TYR A 458 -21.62 -1.81 178.35
C TYR A 458 -22.10 -2.95 177.44
N TRP A 459 -23.35 -2.93 176.99
CA TRP A 459 -23.85 -3.95 176.06
C TRP A 459 -24.98 -3.45 175.19
N ILE A 460 -25.19 -4.15 174.09
CA ILE A 460 -26.20 -3.80 173.09
C ILE A 460 -27.16 -4.98 172.93
N CYS A 461 -28.45 -4.70 173.03
CA CYS A 461 -29.51 -5.67 172.77
C CYS A 461 -30.15 -5.43 171.41
N GLU A 462 -30.64 -6.49 170.79
CA GLU A 462 -31.41 -6.49 169.54
C GLU A 462 -32.65 -7.40 169.65
N LYS A 463 -33.75 -7.04 168.96
CA LYS A 463 -34.96 -7.86 168.82
C LYS A 463 -35.74 -7.63 167.53
#